data_AF-A0A931HGY0-F1
#
_entry.id   AF-A0A931HGY0-F1
#
_cell.length_a   1.000
_cell.length_b   1.000
_cell.length_c   1.000
_cell.angle_alpha   90.00
_cell.angle_beta   90.00
_cell.angle_gamma   90.00
#
_symmetry.space_group_name_H-M   'P 1'
#
loop_
_entity.id
_entity.type
_entity.pdbx_description
1 polymer ?
#
loop_
_entity_poly.entity_id
_entity_poly.type
_entity_poly.pdbx_seq_one_letter_code
_entity_poly.pdbx_strand_id
1 'polypeptide(L)'
;MAVVDDRGHSDYNEPPEEPGGDFGRQPPQDMVAEQSVLGGMLLSKDAIADVLEVLRPGDFYRPAHQVVYDSILDLYSRGEPADPVTVSAELDRRGELKRIGGAAYLVTLTQTVPTAANAGYYAEIVAEKAVLRRLVEAGTRIVQYGYAGAEGQDVAEVVDRAQAEIFDVAERRTTEDFVPLEELLQPTMDEIDSIASRGGISLGVPTGFAELDELTNGLHAGQMIIVAARPGVGKALALDTPLPTPTGWTTMGEVAVGDLLLDAHGAPTRVVAATPVMTGRPCYEIEFSDG
;
A
#
# COMPACT_ATOMS: atom_id res chain seq x y z
N MET A 1 -41.46 78.67 3.90
CA MET A 1 -40.04 78.44 4.23
C MET A 1 -39.85 76.94 4.22
N ALA A 2 -39.44 76.39 3.07
CA ALA A 2 -39.42 74.96 2.81
C ALA A 2 -37.97 74.46 2.71
N VAL A 3 -37.83 73.23 3.16
CA VAL A 3 -36.64 72.39 3.28
C VAL A 3 -35.97 72.16 1.90
N VAL A 4 -34.64 72.23 1.85
CA VAL A 4 -33.81 71.52 0.87
C VAL A 4 -32.62 70.92 1.60
N ASP A 5 -32.48 69.60 1.46
CA ASP A 5 -31.40 68.73 1.90
C ASP A 5 -30.26 68.83 0.88
N ASP A 6 -29.04 69.13 1.31
CA ASP A 6 -27.83 69.11 0.47
C ASP A 6 -26.73 68.35 1.24
N ARG A 7 -26.80 67.01 1.16
CA ARG A 7 -25.76 66.11 1.66
C ARG A 7 -24.64 66.02 0.62
N GLY A 8 -23.66 66.89 0.72
CA GLY A 8 -22.33 66.69 0.17
C GLY A 8 -21.33 66.48 1.31
N HIS A 9 -20.81 65.26 1.48
CA HIS A 9 -19.54 65.07 2.19
C HIS A 9 -18.77 63.85 1.67
N SER A 10 -17.85 64.18 0.76
CA SER A 10 -16.51 63.60 0.50
C SER A 10 -16.35 62.09 0.56
N ASP A 11 -16.25 61.49 -0.63
CA ASP A 11 -15.53 60.24 -0.89
C ASP A 11 -14.09 60.37 -0.38
N TYR A 12 -13.82 59.79 0.80
CA TYR A 12 -12.45 59.51 1.20
C TYR A 12 -12.02 58.22 0.49
N ASN A 13 -11.19 58.43 -0.52
CA ASN A 13 -10.39 57.45 -1.21
C ASN A 13 -9.50 56.72 -0.18
N GLU A 14 -9.97 55.59 0.36
CA GLU A 14 -9.11 54.66 1.08
C GLU A 14 -8.07 54.14 0.08
N PRO A 15 -6.75 54.27 0.37
CA PRO A 15 -5.75 53.65 -0.49
C PRO A 15 -6.01 52.14 -0.52
N PRO A 16 -5.85 51.46 -1.67
CA PRO A 16 -6.02 50.02 -1.74
C PRO A 16 -5.09 49.38 -0.72
N GLU A 17 -5.65 48.56 0.17
CA GLU A 17 -4.88 47.74 1.09
C GLU A 17 -3.82 47.00 0.26
N GLU A 18 -2.54 47.32 0.49
CA GLU A 18 -1.45 46.54 -0.08
C GLU A 18 -1.66 45.08 0.31
N PRO A 19 -1.50 44.10 -0.61
CA PRO A 19 -1.64 42.70 -0.28
C PRO A 19 -0.54 42.35 0.72
N GLY A 20 -0.89 42.40 2.02
CA GLY A 20 -0.03 41.98 3.10
C GLY A 20 0.34 40.53 2.87
N GLY A 21 1.63 40.29 2.61
CA GLY A 21 2.19 38.95 2.53
C GLY A 21 1.97 38.24 3.86
N ASP A 22 0.96 37.37 3.92
CA ASP A 22 0.73 36.45 5.03
C ASP A 22 1.77 35.32 4.97
N PHE A 23 3.03 35.65 5.27
CA PHE A 23 4.13 34.70 5.46
C PHE A 23 4.00 33.92 6.80
N GLY A 24 2.86 34.04 7.50
CA GLY A 24 2.62 33.45 8.82
C GLY A 24 1.93 32.07 8.80
N ARG A 25 1.50 31.57 7.64
CA ARG A 25 0.84 30.26 7.56
C ARG A 25 1.87 29.14 7.54
N GLN A 26 1.87 28.35 8.61
CA GLN A 26 2.64 27.12 8.65
C GLN A 26 2.15 26.17 7.53
N PRO A 27 3.07 25.60 6.72
CA PRO A 27 2.68 24.67 5.67
C PRO A 27 1.86 23.50 6.23
N PRO A 28 0.90 22.94 5.46
CA PRO A 28 0.10 21.79 5.88
C PRO A 28 0.97 20.61 6.33
N GLN A 29 0.70 20.12 7.53
CA GLN A 29 1.43 19.04 8.19
C GLN A 29 0.55 18.39 9.27
N ASP A 30 0.90 17.18 9.67
CA ASP A 30 0.38 16.55 10.88
C ASP A 30 1.51 15.78 11.56
N MET A 31 2.09 16.39 12.60
CA MET A 31 3.25 15.84 13.27
C MET A 31 2.95 14.53 14.01
N VAL A 32 1.72 14.37 14.51
CA VAL A 32 1.32 13.19 15.28
C VAL A 32 1.11 12.03 14.32
N ALA A 33 0.49 12.28 13.15
CA ALA A 33 0.37 11.28 12.10
C ALA A 33 1.77 10.81 11.62
N GLU A 34 2.69 11.74 11.31
CA GLU A 34 4.05 11.37 10.89
C GLU A 34 4.77 10.51 11.93
N GLN A 35 4.68 10.86 13.21
CA GLN A 35 5.27 10.05 14.28
C GLN A 35 4.61 8.68 14.42
N SER A 36 3.29 8.61 14.23
CA SER A 36 2.52 7.37 14.33
C SER A 36 2.83 6.42 13.17
N VAL A 37 3.05 6.94 11.96
CA VAL A 37 3.52 6.17 10.80
C VAL A 37 4.88 5.54 11.10
N LEU A 38 5.87 6.36 11.45
CA LEU A 38 7.22 5.85 11.74
C LEU A 38 7.24 4.90 12.93
N GLY A 39 6.47 5.21 13.97
CA GLY A 39 6.29 4.32 15.12
C GLY A 39 5.70 2.96 14.72
N GLY A 40 4.69 2.95 13.86
CA GLY A 40 4.07 1.72 13.36
C GLY A 40 5.03 0.87 12.54
N MET A 41 5.78 1.51 11.66
CA MET A 41 6.83 0.87 10.85
C MET A 41 7.94 0.25 11.70
N LEU A 42 8.34 0.91 12.80
CA LEU A 42 9.34 0.40 13.74
C LEU A 42 8.85 -0.80 14.58
N LEU A 43 7.53 -1.02 14.64
CA LEU A 43 6.91 -2.10 15.43
C LEU A 43 6.55 -3.33 14.60
N SER A 44 6.23 -3.17 13.31
CA SER A 44 5.79 -4.28 12.45
C SER A 44 6.31 -4.15 11.03
N LYS A 45 6.76 -5.28 10.48
CA LYS A 45 7.14 -5.41 9.08
C LYS A 45 5.96 -5.18 8.13
N ASP A 46 4.77 -5.65 8.50
CA ASP A 46 3.57 -5.51 7.67
C ASP A 46 3.17 -4.03 7.55
N ALA A 47 3.33 -3.26 8.63
CA ALA A 47 3.10 -1.82 8.61
C ALA A 47 4.07 -1.09 7.66
N ILE A 48 5.28 -1.60 7.43
CA ILE A 48 6.21 -1.03 6.44
C ILE A 48 5.66 -1.24 5.04
N ALA A 49 5.12 -2.42 4.74
CA ALA A 49 4.53 -2.73 3.43
C ALA A 49 3.34 -1.81 3.14
N ASP A 50 2.39 -1.71 4.07
CA ASP A 50 1.21 -0.85 3.91
C ASP A 50 1.58 0.63 3.70
N VAL A 51 2.56 1.14 4.45
CA VAL A 51 2.98 2.54 4.37
C VAL A 51 3.75 2.82 3.07
N LEU A 52 4.55 1.86 2.59
CA LEU A 52 5.32 2.00 1.36
C LEU A 52 4.44 2.22 0.12
N GLU A 53 3.23 1.66 0.11
CA GLU A 53 2.25 1.86 -0.97
C GLU A 53 1.72 3.30 -1.02
N VAL A 54 1.72 4.01 0.11
CA VAL A 54 1.04 5.31 0.27
C VAL A 54 2.02 6.48 0.27
N LEU A 55 3.19 6.33 0.90
CA LEU A 55 4.11 7.43 1.17
C LEU A 55 5.44 7.29 0.43
N ARG A 56 6.02 8.45 0.12
CA ARG A 56 7.42 8.58 -0.31
C ARG A 56 8.20 9.38 0.74
N PRO A 57 9.55 9.31 0.76
CA PRO A 57 10.36 10.03 1.73
C PRO A 57 10.07 11.54 1.76
N GLY A 58 9.88 12.17 0.61
CA GLY A 58 9.57 13.61 0.50
C GLY A 58 8.19 14.04 1.04
N ASP A 59 7.35 13.11 1.47
CA ASP A 59 6.00 13.41 1.97
C ASP A 59 5.97 13.81 3.44
N PHE A 60 7.01 13.47 4.21
CA PHE A 60 7.14 13.96 5.57
C PHE A 60 7.53 15.44 5.57
N TYR A 61 6.86 16.24 6.39
CA TYR A 61 7.19 17.65 6.56
C TYR A 61 8.53 17.81 7.29
N ARG A 62 8.80 16.98 8.31
CA ARG A 62 10.07 17.08 9.04
C ARG A 62 11.19 16.33 8.32
N PRO A 63 12.32 16.99 8.01
CA PRO A 63 13.49 16.32 7.42
C PRO A 63 14.02 15.16 8.27
N ALA A 64 13.93 15.26 9.60
CA ALA A 64 14.29 14.17 10.49
C ALA A 64 13.44 12.91 10.27
N HIS A 65 12.15 13.06 9.95
CA HIS A 65 11.26 11.94 9.67
C HIS A 65 11.54 11.32 8.30
N GLN A 66 11.90 12.13 7.30
CA GLN A 66 12.36 11.65 5.99
C GLN A 66 13.57 10.72 6.15
N VAL A 67 14.57 11.15 6.93
CA VAL A 67 15.78 10.37 7.20
C VAL A 67 15.47 9.05 7.93
N VAL A 68 14.56 9.06 8.90
CA VAL A 68 14.14 7.83 9.59
C VAL A 68 13.43 6.89 8.62
N TYR A 69 12.50 7.42 7.82
CA TYR A 69 11.77 6.66 6.82
C TYR A 69 12.70 6.00 5.80
N ASP A 70 13.65 6.76 5.23
CA ASP A 70 14.66 6.25 4.30
C ASP A 70 15.50 5.13 4.92
N SER A 71 15.91 5.29 6.18
CA SER A 71 16.66 4.25 6.89
C SER A 71 15.85 2.98 7.13
N ILE A 72 14.54 3.11 7.38
CA ILE A 72 13.64 1.96 7.54
C ILE A 72 13.50 1.22 6.21
N LEU A 73 13.26 1.96 5.11
CA LEU A 73 13.13 1.36 3.78
C LEU A 73 14.41 0.66 3.32
N ASP A 74 15.56 1.25 3.59
CA ASP A 74 16.86 0.66 3.25
C ASP A 74 17.11 -0.68 3.97
N LEU A 75 16.83 -0.75 5.27
CA LEU A 75 16.88 -2.01 6.03
C LEU A 75 15.88 -3.04 5.50
N TYR A 76 14.64 -2.60 5.25
CA TYR A 76 13.57 -3.44 4.72
C TYR A 76 13.94 -4.03 3.35
N SER A 77 14.53 -3.23 2.46
CA SER A 77 14.97 -3.67 1.12
C SER A 77 16.08 -4.73 1.15
N ARG A 78 16.89 -4.74 2.22
CA ARG A 78 17.93 -5.76 2.47
C ARG A 78 17.40 -6.98 3.20
N GLY A 79 16.11 -7.01 3.53
CA GLY A 79 15.50 -8.06 4.35
C GLY A 79 15.92 -8.02 5.82
N GLU A 80 16.52 -6.92 6.28
CA GLU A 80 16.90 -6.72 7.67
C GLU A 80 15.70 -6.18 8.48
N PRO A 81 15.53 -6.58 9.76
CA PRO A 81 14.49 -6.02 10.60
C PRO A 81 14.75 -4.53 10.83
N ALA A 82 13.70 -3.71 10.73
CA ALA A 82 13.76 -2.26 10.93
C ALA A 82 13.09 -1.88 12.26
N ASP A 83 13.77 -2.20 13.37
CA ASP A 83 13.37 -1.84 14.73
C ASP A 83 14.19 -0.64 15.26
N PRO A 84 13.87 -0.05 16.43
CA PRO A 84 14.61 1.10 16.95
C PRO A 84 16.12 0.87 17.14
N VAL A 85 16.55 -0.37 17.36
CA VAL A 85 17.96 -0.70 17.60
C VAL A 85 18.73 -0.73 16.28
N THR A 86 18.20 -1.45 15.30
CA THR A 86 18.77 -1.61 13.95
C THR A 86 18.75 -0.29 13.19
N VAL A 87 17.64 0.45 13.23
CA VAL A 87 17.54 1.78 12.62
C VAL A 87 18.50 2.76 13.31
N SER A 88 18.64 2.72 14.64
CA SER A 88 19.63 3.56 15.33
C SER A 88 21.06 3.24 14.89
N ALA A 89 21.40 1.96 14.71
CA ALA A 89 22.73 1.55 14.27
C ALA A 89 23.00 2.00 12.83
N GLU A 90 22.02 1.86 11.93
CA GLU A 90 22.13 2.33 10.55
C GLU A 90 22.32 3.85 10.48
N LEU A 91 21.52 4.61 11.22
CA LEU A 91 21.63 6.06 11.28
C LEU A 91 22.94 6.54 11.91
N ASP A 92 23.51 5.79 12.86
CA ASP A 92 24.81 6.12 13.44
C ASP A 92 25.94 5.86 12.43
N ARG A 93 25.89 4.74 11.69
CA ARG A 93 26.83 4.45 10.60
C ARG A 93 26.84 5.55 9.54
N ARG A 94 25.67 6.13 9.23
CA ARG A 94 25.52 7.26 8.28
C ARG A 94 25.89 8.63 8.88
N GLY A 95 26.12 8.72 10.19
CA GLY A 95 26.37 9.99 10.88
C GLY A 95 25.12 10.88 11.02
N GLU A 96 23.92 10.32 10.86
CA GLU A 96 22.65 11.05 10.85
C GLU A 96 21.87 10.92 12.15
N LEU A 97 22.23 9.98 13.03
CA LEU A 97 21.53 9.71 14.29
C LEU A 97 21.33 10.97 15.16
N LYS A 98 22.34 11.85 15.22
CA LYS A 98 22.23 13.11 15.98
C LYS A 98 21.23 14.09 15.37
N ARG A 99 21.04 14.09 14.05
CA ARG A 99 20.14 15.00 13.33
C ARG A 99 18.67 14.69 13.61
N ILE A 100 18.35 13.43 13.93
CA ILE A 100 16.99 13.00 14.26
C ILE A 100 16.64 13.13 15.76
N GLY A 101 17.59 13.55 16.61
CA GLY A 101 17.40 13.62 18.07
C GLY A 101 17.95 12.42 18.85
N GLY A 102 18.68 11.52 18.20
CA GLY A 102 19.32 10.36 18.82
C GLY A 102 18.42 9.13 18.93
N ALA A 103 18.99 8.03 19.44
CA ALA A 103 18.29 6.75 19.58
C ALA A 103 17.02 6.84 20.45
N ALA A 104 17.01 7.72 21.44
CA ALA A 104 15.84 7.95 22.31
C ALA A 104 14.61 8.46 21.52
N TYR A 105 14.83 9.16 20.40
CA TYR A 105 13.73 9.63 19.58
C TYR A 105 12.99 8.47 18.90
N LEU A 106 13.71 7.45 18.40
CA LEU A 106 13.10 6.26 17.80
C LEU A 106 12.21 5.51 18.79
N VAL A 107 12.64 5.40 20.06
CA VAL A 107 11.81 4.82 21.13
C VAL A 107 10.56 5.66 21.36
N THR A 108 10.68 6.99 21.32
CA THR A 108 9.52 7.88 21.45
C THR A 108 8.52 7.66 20.32
N LEU A 109 8.97 7.48 19.07
CA LEU A 109 8.10 7.19 17.92
C LEU A 109 7.26 5.93 18.16
N THR A 110 7.86 4.86 18.68
CA THR A 110 7.13 3.61 19.00
C THR A 110 6.10 3.79 20.12
N GLN A 111 6.26 4.78 20.98
CA GLN A 111 5.32 5.08 22.08
C GLN A 111 4.15 5.97 21.63
N THR A 112 4.31 6.71 20.52
CA THR A 112 3.27 7.59 19.99
C THR A 112 2.14 6.80 19.31
N VAL A 113 2.47 5.68 18.67
CA VAL A 113 1.49 4.87 17.94
C VAL A 113 0.74 3.91 18.88
N PRO A 114 -0.61 3.89 18.87
CA PRO A 114 -1.36 2.95 19.70
C PRO A 114 -1.24 1.49 19.23
N THR A 115 -1.18 1.28 17.93
CA THR A 115 -1.04 -0.04 17.28
C THR A 115 -0.43 0.09 15.90
N ALA A 116 0.46 -0.82 15.53
CA ALA A 116 1.07 -0.87 14.21
C ALA A 116 0.05 -1.09 13.08
N ALA A 117 -1.08 -1.74 13.38
CA ALA A 117 -2.13 -2.03 12.39
C ALA A 117 -2.80 -0.78 11.79
N ASN A 118 -2.67 0.38 12.46
CA ASN A 118 -3.25 1.64 11.97
C ASN A 118 -2.24 2.49 11.18
N ALA A 119 -1.02 1.99 10.92
CA ALA A 119 0.02 2.76 10.25
C ALA A 119 -0.41 3.25 8.86
N GLY A 120 -1.11 2.41 8.08
CA GLY A 120 -1.65 2.80 6.77
C GLY A 120 -2.63 3.97 6.85
N TYR A 121 -3.55 3.97 7.83
CA TYR A 121 -4.48 5.09 8.04
C TYR A 121 -3.76 6.40 8.35
N TYR A 122 -2.74 6.37 9.21
CA TYR A 122 -1.94 7.57 9.48
C TYR A 122 -1.12 8.02 8.26
N ALA A 123 -0.71 7.07 7.41
CA ALA A 123 0.02 7.35 6.18
C ALA A 123 -0.85 8.14 5.19
N GLU A 124 -2.14 7.80 5.06
CA GLU A 124 -3.09 8.58 4.26
C GLU A 124 -3.18 10.04 4.72
N ILE A 125 -3.24 10.28 6.04
CA ILE A 125 -3.27 11.64 6.60
C ILE A 125 -2.00 12.41 6.20
N VAL A 126 -0.82 11.79 6.32
CA VAL A 126 0.45 12.42 5.91
C VAL A 126 0.45 12.71 4.40
N ALA A 127 -0.04 11.78 3.58
CA ALA A 127 -0.12 11.94 2.13
C ALA A 127 -1.02 13.12 1.74
N GLU A 128 -2.18 13.26 2.38
CA GLU A 128 -3.08 14.41 2.16
C GLU A 128 -2.38 15.74 2.49
N LYS A 129 -1.67 15.81 3.63
CA LYS A 129 -0.92 17.02 4.00
C LYS A 129 0.23 17.31 3.04
N ALA A 130 0.91 16.27 2.54
CA ALA A 130 1.97 16.41 1.56
C ALA A 130 1.46 16.98 0.23
N VAL A 131 0.29 16.53 -0.25
CA VAL A 131 -0.37 17.08 -1.44
C VAL A 131 -0.71 18.56 -1.24
N LEU A 132 -1.35 18.91 -0.11
CA LEU A 132 -1.68 20.30 0.19
C LEU A 132 -0.43 21.17 0.31
N ARG A 133 0.67 20.65 0.87
CA ARG A 133 1.94 21.37 0.97
C ARG A 133 2.57 21.62 -0.40
N ARG A 134 2.61 20.61 -1.28
CA ARG A 134 3.08 20.79 -2.66
C ARG A 134 2.24 21.79 -3.44
N LEU A 135 0.91 21.82 -3.21
CA LEU A 135 0.04 22.81 -3.83
C LEU A 135 0.40 24.25 -3.41
N VAL A 136 0.72 24.47 -2.13
CA VAL A 136 1.18 25.77 -1.64
C VAL A 136 2.52 26.16 -2.27
N GLU A 137 3.45 25.21 -2.40
CA GLU A 137 4.75 25.44 -3.03
C GLU A 137 4.60 25.77 -4.53
N ALA A 138 3.79 25.01 -5.26
CA ALA A 138 3.47 25.26 -6.66
C ALA A 138 2.82 26.64 -6.84
N GLY A 139 1.84 26.99 -6.01
CA GLY A 139 1.23 28.32 -6.02
C GLY A 139 2.25 29.44 -5.80
N THR A 140 3.22 29.24 -4.91
CA THR A 140 4.31 30.19 -4.67
C THR A 140 5.21 30.34 -5.89
N ARG A 141 5.58 29.23 -6.55
CA ARG A 141 6.38 29.25 -7.80
C ARG A 141 5.64 29.93 -8.95
N ILE A 142 4.34 29.68 -9.10
CA ILE A 142 3.49 30.32 -10.12
C ILE A 142 3.46 31.84 -9.93
N VAL A 143 3.33 32.32 -8.68
CA VAL A 143 3.40 33.76 -8.37
C VAL A 143 4.77 34.32 -8.77
N GLN A 144 5.87 33.61 -8.48
CA GLN A 144 7.22 34.02 -8.90
C GLN A 144 7.37 34.09 -10.42
N TYR A 145 6.82 33.13 -11.16
CA TYR A 145 6.82 33.15 -12.63
C TYR A 145 6.05 34.37 -13.18
N GLY A 146 4.95 34.77 -12.55
CA GLY A 146 4.20 35.96 -12.92
C GLY A 146 5.03 37.25 -12.83
N TYR A 147 5.81 37.42 -11.75
CA TYR A 147 6.71 38.57 -11.61
C TYR A 147 7.89 38.52 -12.58
N ALA A 148 8.51 37.35 -12.78
CA ALA A 148 9.62 37.19 -13.72
C ALA A 148 9.19 37.41 -15.19
N GLY A 149 7.96 37.01 -15.55
CA GLY A 149 7.37 37.27 -16.86
C GLY A 149 7.23 38.76 -17.19
N ALA A 150 6.96 39.59 -16.17
CA ALA A 150 6.89 41.05 -16.34
C ALA A 150 8.26 41.69 -16.65
N GLU A 151 9.37 40.97 -16.41
CA GLU A 151 10.74 41.44 -16.66
C GLU A 151 11.31 41.00 -18.03
N GLY A 152 10.48 40.42 -18.92
CA GLY A 152 10.80 40.21 -20.33
C GLY A 152 10.89 38.75 -20.81
N GLN A 153 10.34 37.78 -20.07
CA GLN A 153 10.16 36.41 -20.59
C GLN A 153 8.96 36.32 -21.54
N ASP A 154 8.95 35.31 -22.40
CA ASP A 154 7.78 35.00 -23.22
C ASP A 154 6.61 34.56 -22.32
N VAL A 155 5.48 35.24 -22.46
CA VAL A 155 4.26 34.95 -21.70
C VAL A 155 3.79 33.52 -21.94
N ALA A 156 3.98 32.98 -23.16
CA ALA A 156 3.60 31.60 -23.47
C ALA A 156 4.42 30.60 -22.62
N GLU A 157 5.73 30.80 -22.52
CA GLU A 157 6.61 29.94 -21.72
C GLU A 157 6.27 30.00 -20.22
N VAL A 158 5.91 31.19 -19.71
CA VAL A 158 5.49 31.38 -18.32
C VAL A 158 4.20 30.61 -18.01
N VAL A 159 3.23 30.65 -18.92
CA VAL A 159 1.96 29.91 -18.77
C VAL A 159 2.20 28.40 -18.83
N ASP A 160 3.01 27.92 -19.77
CA ASP A 160 3.34 26.49 -19.89
C ASP A 160 4.02 25.95 -18.62
N ARG A 161 4.97 26.71 -18.06
CA ARG A 161 5.64 26.35 -16.79
C ARG A 161 4.65 26.32 -15.62
N ALA A 162 3.73 27.29 -15.54
CA ALA A 162 2.70 27.30 -14.49
C ALA A 162 1.74 26.11 -14.60
N GLN A 163 1.39 25.69 -15.82
CA GLN A 163 0.58 24.50 -16.05
C GLN A 163 1.31 23.23 -15.60
N ALA A 164 2.59 23.10 -15.93
CA ALA A 164 3.42 21.97 -15.50
C ALA A 164 3.48 21.85 -13.96
N GLU A 165 3.66 22.97 -13.24
CA GLU A 165 3.66 22.97 -11.76
C GLU A 165 2.37 22.45 -11.14
N ILE A 166 1.21 22.81 -11.71
CA ILE A 166 -0.09 22.31 -11.22
C ILE A 166 -0.27 20.83 -11.56
N PHE A 167 0.19 20.42 -12.73
CA PHE A 167 0.12 19.02 -13.16
C PHE A 167 0.93 18.11 -12.23
N ASP A 168 2.15 18.50 -11.87
CA ASP A 168 3.02 17.76 -10.94
C ASP A 168 2.41 17.57 -9.54
N VAL A 169 1.52 18.46 -9.12
CA VAL A 169 0.78 18.32 -7.85
C VAL A 169 -0.34 17.27 -7.96
N ALA A 170 -0.96 17.15 -9.13
CA ALA A 170 -2.10 16.27 -9.39
C ALA A 170 -1.70 14.82 -9.70
N GLU A 171 -0.51 14.58 -10.27
CA GLU A 171 -0.05 13.29 -10.80
C GLU A 171 0.41 12.28 -9.73
N ARG A 172 -0.32 12.16 -8.62
CA ARG A 172 -0.08 11.12 -7.61
C ARG A 172 -1.23 10.17 -7.34
N ARG A 173 -2.36 10.33 -8.04
CA ARG A 173 -3.35 9.26 -8.06
C ARG A 173 -2.87 8.18 -9.02
N THR A 174 -2.27 7.17 -8.43
CA THR A 174 -2.04 5.85 -9.03
C THR A 174 -1.06 5.91 -10.20
N THR A 175 0.22 5.69 -9.91
CA THR A 175 1.06 4.98 -10.87
C THR A 175 0.41 3.60 -11.02
N GLU A 176 -0.54 3.46 -11.93
CA GLU A 176 -0.74 2.16 -12.56
C GLU A 176 0.62 1.83 -13.18
N ASP A 177 1.16 0.65 -12.86
CA ASP A 177 2.43 0.17 -13.41
C ASP A 177 2.31 0.03 -14.93
N PHE A 178 2.47 1.12 -15.65
CA PHE A 178 2.55 1.12 -17.10
C PHE A 178 3.93 0.61 -17.48
N VAL A 179 4.04 -0.70 -17.65
CA VAL A 179 5.20 -1.31 -18.31
C VAL A 179 5.07 -1.01 -19.81
N PRO A 180 6.08 -0.41 -20.46
CA PRO A 180 6.08 -0.22 -21.90
C PRO A 180 5.85 -1.56 -22.62
N LEU A 181 4.96 -1.58 -23.63
CA LEU A 181 4.66 -2.81 -24.38
C LEU A 181 5.94 -3.45 -24.96
N GLU A 182 6.93 -2.65 -25.34
CA GLU A 182 8.23 -3.11 -25.83
C GLU A 182 8.97 -4.00 -24.83
N GLU A 183 8.88 -3.69 -23.53
CA GLU A 183 9.51 -4.48 -22.46
C GLU A 183 8.76 -5.81 -22.21
N LEU A 184 7.46 -5.87 -22.50
CA LEU A 184 6.66 -7.10 -22.42
C LEU A 184 6.82 -7.99 -23.66
N LEU A 185 7.04 -7.39 -24.84
CA LEU A 185 7.10 -8.13 -26.10
C LEU A 185 8.25 -9.13 -26.13
N GLN A 186 9.43 -8.75 -25.64
CA GLN A 186 10.61 -9.61 -25.73
C GLN A 186 10.51 -10.87 -24.84
N PRO A 187 10.18 -10.78 -23.54
CA PRO A 187 9.92 -11.96 -22.71
C PRO A 187 8.80 -12.85 -23.24
N THR A 188 7.71 -12.26 -23.75
CA THR A 188 6.59 -13.05 -24.33
C THR A 188 7.01 -13.76 -25.61
N MET A 189 7.82 -13.14 -26.47
CA MET A 189 8.35 -13.80 -27.67
C MET A 189 9.33 -14.92 -27.30
N ASP A 190 10.20 -14.70 -26.32
CA ASP A 190 11.11 -15.73 -25.81
C ASP A 190 10.32 -16.94 -25.24
N GLU A 191 9.20 -16.69 -24.54
CA GLU A 191 8.31 -17.73 -24.06
C GLU A 191 7.68 -18.52 -25.22
N ILE A 192 7.16 -17.83 -26.24
CA ILE A 192 6.60 -18.45 -27.46
C ILE A 192 7.65 -19.30 -28.19
N ASP A 193 8.87 -18.81 -28.36
CA ASP A 193 9.95 -19.54 -28.99
C ASP A 193 10.36 -20.76 -28.16
N SER A 194 10.36 -20.63 -26.83
CA SER A 194 10.62 -21.75 -25.93
C SER A 194 9.55 -22.85 -26.07
N ILE A 195 8.27 -22.47 -26.21
CA ILE A 195 7.15 -23.40 -26.43
C ILE A 195 7.26 -24.06 -27.80
N ALA A 196 7.58 -23.28 -28.84
CA ALA A 196 7.76 -23.78 -30.20
C ALA A 196 8.91 -24.79 -30.31
N SER A 197 10.05 -24.49 -29.66
CA SER A 197 11.23 -25.38 -29.66
C SER A 197 10.99 -26.73 -28.95
N ARG A 198 9.99 -26.79 -28.05
CA ARG A 198 9.60 -27.99 -27.31
C ARG A 198 8.41 -28.74 -27.93
N GLY A 199 8.11 -28.48 -29.22
CA GLY A 199 7.07 -29.19 -29.96
C GLY A 199 5.71 -28.49 -30.00
N GLY A 200 5.64 -27.21 -29.61
CA GLY A 200 4.45 -26.38 -29.79
C GLY A 200 3.38 -26.54 -28.70
N ILE A 201 3.71 -27.19 -27.59
CA ILE A 201 2.82 -27.36 -26.43
C ILE A 201 3.46 -26.64 -25.25
N SER A 202 2.72 -25.70 -24.65
CA SER A 202 3.17 -25.06 -23.40
C SER A 202 3.05 -26.10 -22.30
N LEU A 203 4.18 -26.54 -21.73
CA LEU A 203 4.21 -27.56 -20.70
C LEU A 203 4.31 -26.89 -19.33
N GLY A 204 3.26 -27.02 -18.52
CA GLY A 204 3.27 -26.72 -17.09
C GLY A 204 3.85 -27.87 -16.26
N VAL A 205 3.74 -27.76 -14.93
CA VAL A 205 4.12 -28.83 -13.99
C VAL A 205 3.13 -30.00 -14.14
N PRO A 206 3.57 -31.23 -14.46
CA PRO A 206 2.67 -32.36 -14.66
C PRO A 206 2.03 -32.78 -13.33
N THR A 207 0.72 -33.05 -13.35
CA THR A 207 -0.04 -33.52 -12.18
C THR A 207 0.18 -35.00 -11.89
N GLY A 208 0.67 -35.77 -12.88
CA GLY A 208 0.84 -37.21 -12.79
C GLY A 208 -0.43 -38.00 -13.17
N PHE A 209 -1.53 -37.32 -13.47
CA PHE A 209 -2.73 -37.93 -14.06
C PHE A 209 -2.71 -37.72 -15.57
N ALA A 210 -2.37 -38.78 -16.33
CA ALA A 210 -2.15 -38.69 -17.78
C ALA A 210 -3.30 -38.02 -18.55
N GLU A 211 -4.55 -38.35 -18.21
CA GLU A 211 -5.74 -37.76 -18.84
C GLU A 211 -5.93 -36.27 -18.49
N LEU A 212 -5.54 -35.86 -17.28
CA LEU A 212 -5.62 -34.45 -16.87
C LEU A 212 -4.50 -33.64 -17.50
N ASP A 213 -3.29 -34.19 -17.53
CA ASP A 213 -2.12 -33.56 -18.15
C ASP A 213 -2.29 -33.42 -19.67
N GLU A 214 -3.00 -34.34 -20.34
CA GLU A 214 -3.35 -34.19 -21.76
C GLU A 214 -4.33 -33.03 -22.00
N LEU A 215 -5.23 -32.76 -21.05
CA LEU A 215 -6.22 -31.68 -21.16
C LEU A 215 -5.66 -30.31 -20.77
N THR A 216 -4.81 -30.25 -19.75
CA THR A 216 -4.29 -28.99 -19.20
C THR A 216 -2.87 -28.66 -19.63
N ASN A 217 -2.15 -29.62 -20.22
CA ASN A 217 -0.71 -29.58 -20.45
C ASN A 217 0.11 -29.35 -19.16
N GLY A 218 -0.42 -29.81 -18.02
CA GLY A 218 0.13 -29.54 -16.69
C GLY A 218 -0.45 -28.28 -16.05
N LEU A 219 0.17 -27.82 -14.96
CA LEU A 219 -0.21 -26.63 -14.19
C LEU A 219 0.77 -25.50 -14.47
N HIS A 220 0.28 -24.31 -14.84
CA HIS A 220 1.17 -23.21 -15.23
C HIS A 220 1.37 -22.21 -14.07
N ALA A 221 2.59 -21.68 -13.96
CA ALA A 221 2.92 -20.64 -13.00
C ALA A 221 2.05 -19.39 -13.22
N GLY A 222 1.67 -18.72 -12.12
CA GLY A 222 0.77 -17.55 -12.15
C GLY A 222 -0.72 -17.88 -12.25
N GLN A 223 -1.11 -19.16 -12.37
CA GLN A 223 -2.51 -19.57 -12.35
C GLN A 223 -3.00 -19.88 -10.92
N MET A 224 -4.19 -19.39 -10.57
CA MET A 224 -4.92 -19.86 -9.40
C MET A 224 -5.81 -21.05 -9.80
N ILE A 225 -5.47 -22.25 -9.34
CA ILE A 225 -6.18 -23.50 -9.68
C ILE A 225 -7.14 -23.88 -8.54
N ILE A 226 -8.45 -23.89 -8.82
CA ILE A 226 -9.48 -24.22 -7.85
C ILE A 226 -10.06 -25.61 -8.14
N VAL A 227 -9.96 -26.53 -7.17
CA VAL A 227 -10.63 -27.83 -7.22
C VAL A 227 -11.94 -27.77 -6.42
N ALA A 228 -13.06 -27.65 -7.14
CA ALA A 228 -14.39 -27.57 -6.54
C ALA A 228 -15.21 -28.84 -6.83
N ALA A 229 -15.87 -29.37 -5.80
CA ALA A 229 -16.78 -30.49 -5.93
C ALA A 229 -17.97 -30.33 -4.98
N ARG A 230 -19.13 -30.90 -5.34
CA ARG A 230 -20.29 -30.95 -4.45
C ARG A 230 -19.96 -31.76 -3.19
N PRO A 231 -20.60 -31.51 -2.04
CA PRO A 231 -20.46 -32.35 -0.85
C PRO A 231 -20.68 -33.83 -1.18
N GLY A 232 -19.77 -34.70 -0.71
CA GLY A 232 -19.83 -36.16 -0.95
C GLY A 232 -19.20 -36.66 -2.26
N VAL A 233 -18.66 -35.78 -3.11
CA VAL A 233 -18.04 -36.15 -4.41
C VAL A 233 -16.53 -36.44 -4.30
N GLY A 234 -15.96 -36.37 -3.09
CA GLY A 234 -14.57 -36.77 -2.84
C GLY A 234 -13.56 -35.63 -2.70
N LYS A 235 -13.99 -34.39 -2.41
CA LYS A 235 -13.06 -33.38 -1.88
C LYS A 235 -12.63 -33.84 -0.48
N ALA A 236 -11.35 -34.10 -0.28
CA ALA A 236 -10.82 -34.48 1.01
C ALA A 236 -10.51 -33.23 1.84
N LEU A 237 -10.87 -33.25 3.12
CA LEU A 237 -10.38 -32.32 4.12
C LEU A 237 -9.37 -33.06 4.99
N ALA A 238 -8.37 -32.36 5.50
CA ALA A 238 -7.43 -32.93 6.46
C ALA A 238 -8.18 -33.34 7.74
N LEU A 239 -7.75 -34.42 8.40
CA LEU A 239 -8.46 -34.99 9.55
C LEU A 239 -8.48 -34.05 10.76
N ASP A 240 -7.50 -33.16 10.86
CA ASP A 240 -7.38 -32.10 11.87
C ASP A 240 -8.20 -30.85 11.56
N THR A 241 -8.90 -30.80 10.42
CA THR A 241 -9.74 -29.65 10.04
C THR A 241 -10.80 -29.40 11.14
N PRO A 242 -10.84 -28.22 11.76
CA PRO A 242 -11.81 -27.90 12.79
C PRO A 242 -13.21 -27.69 12.19
N LEU A 243 -14.21 -28.28 12.84
CA LEU A 243 -15.62 -28.21 12.45
C LEU A 243 -16.46 -27.65 13.61
N PRO A 244 -17.35 -26.67 13.34
CA PRO A 244 -18.17 -26.07 14.38
C PRO A 244 -19.32 -27.00 14.79
N THR A 245 -19.55 -27.11 16.10
CA THR A 245 -20.69 -27.80 16.72
C THR A 245 -21.54 -26.79 17.50
N PRO A 246 -22.80 -27.11 17.85
CA PRO A 246 -23.63 -26.23 18.67
C PRO A 246 -23.03 -25.89 20.05
N THR A 247 -22.07 -26.68 20.53
CA THR A 247 -21.46 -26.54 21.85
C THR A 247 -19.98 -26.17 21.80
N GLY A 248 -19.40 -25.94 20.61
CA GLY A 248 -17.98 -25.64 20.44
C GLY A 248 -17.43 -26.11 19.09
N TRP A 249 -16.35 -26.88 19.14
CA TRP A 249 -15.62 -27.35 17.95
C TRP A 249 -15.30 -28.84 18.09
N THR A 250 -15.24 -29.54 16.97
CA THR A 250 -14.71 -30.91 16.82
C THR A 250 -13.73 -30.93 15.64
N THR A 251 -13.05 -32.04 15.38
CA THR A 251 -12.20 -32.22 14.19
C THR A 251 -12.85 -33.17 13.20
N MET A 252 -12.52 -33.05 11.91
CA MET A 252 -13.04 -33.94 10.85
C MET A 252 -12.78 -35.43 11.13
N GLY A 253 -11.67 -35.76 11.80
CA GLY A 253 -11.33 -37.13 12.20
C GLY A 253 -12.13 -37.69 13.37
N GLU A 254 -12.74 -36.83 14.20
CA GLU A 254 -13.49 -37.23 15.40
C GLU A 254 -15.01 -37.30 15.16
N VAL A 255 -15.49 -36.84 14.01
CA VAL A 255 -16.93 -36.84 13.67
C VAL A 255 -17.49 -38.27 13.59
N ALA A 256 -18.53 -38.54 14.37
CA ALA A 256 -19.27 -39.78 14.37
C ALA A 256 -20.72 -39.62 13.89
N VAL A 257 -21.32 -40.73 13.43
CA VAL A 257 -22.75 -40.77 13.12
C VAL A 257 -23.55 -40.48 14.38
N GLY A 258 -24.44 -39.49 14.31
CA GLY A 258 -25.26 -39.03 15.42
C GLY A 258 -24.86 -37.66 15.96
N ASP A 259 -23.64 -37.19 15.68
CA ASP A 259 -23.14 -35.88 16.10
C ASP A 259 -23.92 -34.73 15.45
N LEU A 260 -23.85 -33.55 16.08
CA LEU A 260 -24.45 -32.31 15.57
C LEU A 260 -23.35 -31.34 15.13
N LEU A 261 -23.36 -30.98 13.85
CA LEU A 261 -22.49 -29.97 13.25
C LEU A 261 -23.33 -28.77 12.81
N LEU A 262 -22.71 -27.60 12.65
CA LEU A 262 -23.39 -26.45 12.06
C LEU A 262 -23.27 -26.48 10.54
N ASP A 263 -24.39 -26.23 9.84
CA ASP A 263 -24.40 -26.06 8.38
C ASP A 263 -23.97 -24.65 7.94
N ALA A 264 -23.99 -24.39 6.62
CA ALA A 264 -23.63 -23.09 6.05
C ALA A 264 -24.54 -21.92 6.49
N HIS A 265 -25.69 -22.22 7.09
CA HIS A 265 -26.64 -21.25 7.63
C HIS A 265 -26.58 -21.17 9.17
N GLY A 266 -25.64 -21.90 9.79
CA GLY A 266 -25.48 -21.95 11.25
C GLY A 266 -26.52 -22.83 11.96
N ALA A 267 -27.29 -23.65 11.25
CA ALA A 267 -28.28 -24.52 11.85
C ALA A 267 -27.68 -25.87 12.26
N PRO A 268 -28.03 -26.42 13.45
CA PRO A 268 -27.59 -27.75 13.86
C PRO A 268 -28.10 -28.85 12.93
N THR A 269 -27.19 -29.55 12.28
CA THR A 269 -27.44 -30.66 11.37
C THR A 269 -26.84 -31.94 11.93
N ARG A 270 -27.61 -33.03 11.87
CA ARG A 270 -27.15 -34.34 12.34
C ARG A 270 -26.30 -35.05 11.29
N VAL A 271 -25.16 -35.57 11.72
CA VAL A 271 -24.34 -36.47 10.91
C VAL A 271 -25.07 -37.80 10.77
N VAL A 272 -25.56 -38.08 9.56
CA VAL A 272 -26.33 -39.30 9.25
C VAL A 272 -25.46 -40.46 8.75
N ALA A 273 -24.25 -40.15 8.30
CA ALA A 273 -23.27 -41.10 7.81
C ALA A 273 -21.86 -40.52 7.96
N ALA A 274 -20.90 -41.37 8.33
CA ALA A 274 -19.48 -41.06 8.32
C ALA A 274 -18.76 -42.17 7.54
N THR A 275 -17.87 -41.79 6.64
CA THR A 275 -17.04 -42.75 5.91
C THR A 275 -15.88 -43.14 6.82
N PRO A 276 -15.52 -44.43 6.95
CA PRO A 276 -14.34 -44.83 7.72
C PRO A 276 -13.09 -44.12 7.21
N VAL A 277 -12.23 -43.70 8.12
CA VAL A 277 -10.90 -43.18 7.76
C VAL A 277 -10.15 -44.31 7.04
N MET A 278 -9.87 -44.07 5.76
CA MET A 278 -9.24 -45.09 4.91
C MET A 278 -7.74 -45.06 5.13
N THR A 279 -7.26 -45.87 6.08
CA THR A 279 -5.83 -46.04 6.34
C THR A 279 -5.19 -46.95 5.29
N GLY A 280 -3.95 -46.65 4.88
CA GLY A 280 -3.20 -47.47 3.93
C GLY A 280 -3.58 -47.30 2.46
N ARG A 281 -4.34 -46.27 2.10
CA ARG A 281 -4.43 -45.84 0.69
C ARG A 281 -3.15 -45.08 0.33
N PRO A 282 -2.56 -45.31 -0.86
CA PRO A 282 -1.48 -44.47 -1.34
C PRO A 282 -2.02 -43.05 -1.52
N CYS A 283 -1.61 -42.15 -0.63
CA CYS A 283 -1.81 -40.72 -0.74
C CYS A 283 -0.50 -40.13 -1.27
N TYR A 284 -0.60 -39.29 -2.28
CA TYR A 284 0.54 -38.58 -2.85
C TYR A 284 0.48 -37.14 -2.37
N GLU A 285 1.53 -36.70 -1.70
CA GLU A 285 1.76 -35.30 -1.39
C GLU A 285 2.47 -34.68 -2.60
N ILE A 286 1.91 -33.59 -3.13
CA ILE A 286 2.49 -32.86 -4.25
C ILE A 286 3.09 -31.58 -3.66
N GLU A 287 4.41 -31.53 -3.59
CA GLU A 287 5.17 -30.37 -3.15
C GLU A 287 5.72 -29.66 -4.39
N PHE A 288 5.31 -28.41 -4.59
CA PHE A 288 5.82 -27.56 -5.67
C PHE A 288 7.05 -26.82 -5.15
N SER A 289 8.21 -27.06 -5.76
CA SER A 289 9.48 -26.47 -5.33
C SER A 289 9.76 -25.08 -5.93
N ASP A 290 8.79 -24.49 -6.62
CA ASP A 290 8.92 -23.22 -7.34
C ASP A 290 8.08 -22.05 -6.80
N GLY A 291 7.45 -22.21 -5.63
CA GLY A 291 6.79 -21.13 -4.88
C GLY A 291 5.28 -21.23 -4.82
#